data_AF-A0A7Z0B8U5-F1
#
_entry.id   AF-A0A7Z0B8U5-F1
#
_cell.length_a   1.000
_cell.length_b   1.000
_cell.length_c   1.000
_cell.angle_alpha   90.00
_cell.angle_beta   90.00
_cell.angle_gamma   90.00
#
_symmetry.space_group_name_H-M   'P 1'
#
loop_
_entity.id
_entity.type
_entity.pdbx_description
1 polymer ?
#
loop_
_entity_poly.entity_id
_entity_poly.type
_entity_poly.pdbx_seq_one_letter_code
_entity_poly.pdbx_strand_id
1 'polypeptide(L)'
;MIIPETVQHIFSFIATLIAPAILGALQSRLKERTKSRNVEQGRLDQLSAFLAFDVVKRDRLIVEQQFRTTFGALYEYSEILCILDGRSPLKALTLMRTVRHLVEFDQSSRKFKFTQSFATSQQRSRRRWGGFFAYAMSVYAALGPWYFAEQPPVPWTVVFALALSTAFFLAIAWAALDLATDIRAAERFIAAIEPFSNIRTAIDVIAQSGPSTTVNISIVR
;
A
#
# COMPACT_ATOMS: atom_id res chain seq x y z
N MET A 1 44.90 -25.35 0.18
CA MET A 1 44.46 -24.38 -0.85
C MET A 1 44.72 -23.00 -0.26
N ILE A 2 45.82 -22.37 -0.66
CA ILE A 2 46.30 -21.11 -0.09
C ILE A 2 45.60 -19.99 -0.87
N ILE A 3 44.68 -19.27 -0.24
CA ILE A 3 44.09 -18.07 -0.81
C ILE A 3 45.23 -17.05 -0.89
N PRO A 4 45.59 -16.53 -2.08
CA PRO A 4 46.69 -15.57 -2.18
C PRO A 4 46.33 -14.31 -1.40
N GLU A 5 47.21 -13.87 -0.49
CA GLU A 5 47.01 -12.73 0.42
C GLU A 5 46.62 -11.44 -0.32
N THR A 6 47.00 -11.32 -1.60
CA THR A 6 46.62 -10.21 -2.47
C THR A 6 45.11 -10.07 -2.67
N VAL A 7 44.34 -11.17 -2.63
CA VAL A 7 42.88 -11.16 -2.83
C VAL A 7 42.13 -10.73 -1.57
N GLN A 8 42.64 -11.04 -0.37
CA GLN A 8 42.08 -10.56 0.90
C GLN A 8 42.23 -9.04 1.05
N HIS A 9 43.35 -8.48 0.59
CA HIS A 9 43.57 -7.04 0.60
C HIS A 9 42.67 -6.28 -0.39
N ILE A 10 42.38 -6.87 -1.56
CA ILE A 10 41.46 -6.27 -2.53
C ILE A 10 40.01 -6.31 -1.99
N PHE A 11 39.58 -7.41 -1.39
CA PHE A 11 38.22 -7.50 -0.82
C PHE A 11 38.01 -6.55 0.36
N SER A 12 39.01 -6.40 1.23
CA SER A 12 38.97 -5.43 2.32
C SER A 12 39.01 -3.99 1.81
N PHE A 13 39.82 -3.66 0.80
CA PHE A 13 39.79 -2.33 0.17
C PHE A 13 38.45 -2.01 -0.49
N ILE A 14 37.86 -2.95 -1.23
CA ILE A 14 36.56 -2.79 -1.88
C ILE A 14 35.45 -2.65 -0.82
N ALA A 15 35.47 -3.46 0.25
CA ALA A 15 34.52 -3.34 1.35
C ALA A 15 34.65 -1.99 2.09
N THR A 16 35.87 -1.48 2.25
CA THR A 16 36.14 -0.21 2.96
C THR A 16 35.79 1.02 2.11
N LEU A 17 35.87 0.93 0.78
CA LEU A 17 35.48 2.00 -0.15
C LEU A 17 33.98 2.03 -0.46
N ILE A 18 33.34 0.86 -0.53
CA ILE A 18 31.93 0.74 -0.90
C ILE A 18 31.00 0.92 0.31
N ALA A 19 31.40 0.47 1.51
CA ALA A 19 30.57 0.60 2.71
C ALA A 19 30.17 2.05 3.05
N PRO A 20 31.06 3.07 3.00
CA PRO A 20 30.69 4.46 3.26
C PRO A 20 29.74 5.03 2.21
N ALA A 21 29.90 4.62 0.94
CA ALA A 21 29.04 5.06 -0.16
C ALA A 21 27.62 4.47 -0.03
N ILE A 22 27.51 3.18 0.33
CA ILE A 22 26.22 2.52 0.58
C ILE A 22 25.56 3.11 1.83
N LEU A 23 26.29 3.29 2.93
CA LEU A 23 25.76 3.90 4.16
C LEU A 23 25.32 5.35 3.93
N GLY A 24 26.09 6.13 3.15
CA GLY A 24 25.73 7.50 2.75
C GLY A 24 24.47 7.55 1.90
N ALA A 25 24.33 6.64 0.93
CA ALA A 25 23.13 6.52 0.10
C ALA A 25 21.89 6.04 0.89
N LEU A 26 22.10 5.19 1.91
CA LEU A 26 21.02 4.75 2.80
C LEU A 26 20.57 5.86 3.74
N GLN A 27 21.52 6.62 4.30
CA GLN A 27 21.22 7.77 5.16
C GLN A 27 20.55 8.91 4.39
N SER A 28 20.97 9.19 3.15
CA SER A 28 20.30 10.19 2.32
C SER A 28 18.85 9.78 2.01
N ARG A 29 18.61 8.50 1.68
CA ARG A 29 17.24 7.96 1.50
C ARG A 29 16.40 8.00 2.78
N LEU A 30 17.00 7.73 3.94
CA LEU A 30 16.32 7.83 5.24
C LEU A 30 15.97 9.29 5.57
N LYS A 31 16.87 10.23 5.28
CA LYS A 31 16.67 11.68 5.47
C LYS A 31 15.64 12.25 4.50
N GLU A 32 15.58 11.74 3.27
CA GLU A 32 14.50 12.05 2.34
C GLU A 32 13.15 11.54 2.83
N ARG A 33 13.09 10.33 3.39
CA ARG A 33 11.87 9.79 4.01
C ARG A 33 11.38 10.60 5.20
N THR A 34 12.26 11.15 6.04
CA THR A 34 11.83 12.00 7.16
C THR A 34 11.38 13.37 6.68
N LYS A 35 12.08 13.95 5.69
CA LYS A 35 11.66 15.21 5.05
C LYS A 35 10.31 15.08 4.36
N SER A 36 10.07 13.99 3.63
CA SER A 36 8.79 13.75 2.97
C SER A 36 7.66 13.61 3.99
N ARG A 37 7.92 12.93 5.12
CA ARG A 37 6.94 12.76 6.19
C ARG A 37 6.55 14.08 6.84
N ASN A 38 7.51 14.99 7.08
CA ASN A 38 7.21 16.32 7.61
C ASN A 38 6.40 17.17 6.62
N VAL A 39 6.68 17.07 5.32
CA VAL A 39 5.90 17.75 4.28
C VAL A 39 4.49 17.18 4.19
N GLU A 40 4.33 15.86 4.27
CA GLU A 40 3.02 15.21 4.32
C GLU A 40 2.23 15.63 5.56
N GLN A 41 2.89 15.70 6.72
CA GLN A 41 2.26 16.15 7.96
C GLN A 41 1.81 17.61 7.87
N GLY A 42 2.63 18.50 7.30
CA GLY A 42 2.24 19.90 7.05
C GLY A 42 1.06 20.03 6.08
N ARG A 43 0.97 19.15 5.06
CA ARG A 43 -0.22 19.10 4.17
C ARG A 43 -1.46 18.63 4.92
N LEU A 44 -1.32 17.67 5.83
CA LEU A 44 -2.43 17.19 6.66
C LEU A 44 -2.91 18.24 7.65
N ASP A 45 -2.01 19.04 8.21
CA ASP A 45 -2.37 20.16 9.08
C ASP A 45 -3.09 21.28 8.30
N GLN A 46 -2.67 21.55 7.05
CA GLN A 46 -3.40 22.45 6.17
C GLN A 46 -4.79 21.93 5.79
N LEU A 47 -4.92 20.62 5.58
CA LEU A 47 -6.20 19.98 5.31
C LEU A 47 -7.10 19.97 6.52
N SER A 48 -6.58 19.65 7.70
CA SER A 48 -7.38 19.67 8.94
C SER A 48 -7.89 21.09 9.22
N ALA A 49 -7.03 22.10 9.03
CA ALA A 49 -7.44 23.51 9.09
C ALA A 49 -8.49 23.87 8.03
N PHE A 50 -8.36 23.34 6.81
CA PHE A 50 -9.35 23.55 5.74
C PHE A 50 -10.69 22.88 6.05
N LEU A 51 -10.68 21.67 6.61
CA LEU A 51 -11.85 20.89 7.00
C LEU A 51 -12.54 21.40 8.27
N ALA A 52 -11.83 22.16 9.10
CA ALA A 52 -12.43 22.85 10.25
C ALA A 52 -13.47 23.90 9.83
N PHE A 53 -13.42 24.37 8.58
CA PHE A 53 -14.43 25.24 7.98
C PHE A 53 -15.35 24.44 7.06
N ASP A 54 -16.64 24.78 7.10
CA ASP A 54 -17.72 24.08 6.40
C ASP A 54 -17.50 24.09 4.87
N VAL A 55 -16.92 23.00 4.34
CA VAL A 55 -16.53 22.88 2.91
C VAL A 55 -17.75 22.95 1.99
N VAL A 56 -18.92 22.53 2.49
CA VAL A 56 -20.19 22.50 1.74
C VAL A 56 -20.67 23.90 1.35
N LYS A 57 -20.25 24.95 2.08
CA LYS A 57 -20.65 26.34 1.84
C LYS A 57 -19.72 27.08 0.87
N ARG A 58 -18.63 26.46 0.43
CA ARG A 58 -17.63 27.10 -0.44
C ARG A 58 -17.93 26.83 -1.91
N ASP A 59 -17.45 27.73 -2.76
CA ASP A 59 -17.54 27.56 -4.20
C ASP A 59 -16.76 26.33 -4.66
N ARG A 60 -17.36 25.54 -5.54
CA ARG A 60 -16.86 24.26 -6.06
C ARG A 60 -15.42 24.39 -6.55
N LEU A 61 -15.16 25.43 -7.33
CA LEU A 61 -13.87 25.65 -7.99
C LEU A 61 -12.74 25.93 -6.99
N ILE A 62 -13.05 26.62 -5.89
CA ILE A 62 -12.07 26.94 -4.85
C ILE A 62 -11.63 25.66 -4.13
N VAL A 63 -12.57 24.77 -3.85
CA VAL A 63 -12.29 23.47 -3.20
C VAL A 63 -11.45 22.59 -4.11
N GLU A 64 -11.82 22.44 -5.38
CA GLU A 64 -11.07 21.66 -6.36
C GLU A 64 -9.64 22.19 -6.55
N GLN A 65 -9.47 23.52 -6.64
CA GLN A 65 -8.16 24.14 -6.81
C GLN A 65 -7.26 23.98 -5.57
N GLN A 66 -7.82 24.11 -4.35
CA GLN A 66 -7.06 23.91 -3.12
C GLN A 66 -6.63 22.45 -2.94
N PHE A 67 -7.48 21.50 -3.34
CA PHE A 67 -7.11 20.09 -3.36
C PHE A 67 -6.03 19.82 -4.42
N ARG A 68 -6.12 20.46 -5.59
CA ARG A 68 -5.11 20.38 -6.64
C ARG A 68 -3.75 20.92 -6.17
N THR A 69 -3.69 22.04 -5.47
CA THR A 69 -2.43 22.60 -4.96
C THR A 69 -1.82 21.73 -3.84
N THR A 70 -2.66 21.17 -2.98
CA THR A 70 -2.21 20.38 -1.81
C THR A 70 -1.74 18.98 -2.20
N PHE A 71 -2.46 18.31 -3.09
CA PHE A 71 -2.20 16.92 -3.47
C PHE A 71 -1.55 16.74 -4.84
N GLY A 72 -1.54 17.78 -5.69
CA GLY A 72 -0.96 17.74 -7.03
C GLY A 72 -1.79 16.93 -8.04
N ALA A 73 -2.99 16.50 -7.67
CA ALA A 73 -3.86 15.67 -8.50
C ALA A 73 -5.23 16.33 -8.64
N LEU A 74 -5.85 16.19 -9.82
CA LEU A 74 -7.21 16.66 -10.06
C LEU A 74 -8.18 15.71 -9.36
N TYR A 75 -9.04 16.26 -8.51
CA TYR A 75 -10.14 15.57 -7.86
C TYR A 75 -11.42 16.30 -8.21
N GLU A 76 -12.46 15.57 -8.56
CA GLU A 76 -13.77 16.16 -8.79
C GLU A 76 -14.41 16.53 -7.44
N TYR A 77 -15.21 17.59 -7.39
CA TYR A 77 -15.90 17.98 -6.15
C TYR A 77 -16.73 16.86 -5.52
N SER A 78 -17.37 16.02 -6.33
CA SER A 78 -18.12 14.83 -5.88
C SER A 78 -17.23 13.79 -5.19
N GLU A 79 -16.02 13.56 -5.72
CA GLU A 79 -15.00 12.69 -5.13
C GLU A 79 -14.53 13.23 -3.79
N ILE A 80 -14.24 14.53 -3.74
CA ILE A 80 -13.79 15.22 -2.53
C ILE A 80 -14.85 15.07 -1.45
N LEU A 81 -16.10 15.40 -1.75
CA LEU A 81 -17.21 15.26 -0.79
C LEU A 81 -17.36 13.83 -0.29
N CYS A 82 -17.25 12.82 -1.17
CA CYS A 82 -17.31 11.41 -0.76
C CYS A 82 -16.18 11.03 0.21
N ILE A 83 -14.95 11.53 -0.01
CA ILE A 83 -13.83 11.29 0.90
C ILE A 83 -14.05 12.00 2.24
N LEU A 84 -14.60 13.20 2.21
CA LEU A 84 -14.84 14.03 3.40
C LEU A 84 -15.98 13.52 4.28
N ASP A 85 -17.00 12.91 3.67
CA ASP A 85 -18.14 12.27 4.36
C ASP A 85 -17.75 10.90 4.98
N GLY A 86 -16.54 10.43 4.70
CA GLY A 86 -16.00 9.19 5.24
C GLY A 86 -15.71 9.23 6.74
N ARG A 87 -15.59 8.04 7.35
CA ARG A 87 -15.27 7.86 8.79
C ARG A 87 -13.94 8.48 9.21
N SER A 88 -12.95 8.52 8.32
CA SER A 88 -11.63 9.09 8.60
C SER A 88 -11.05 9.80 7.37
N PRO A 89 -11.48 11.05 7.11
CA PRO A 89 -11.15 11.75 5.86
C PRO A 89 -9.64 12.00 5.71
N LEU A 90 -8.94 12.33 6.79
CA LEU A 90 -7.48 12.50 6.77
C LEU A 90 -6.74 11.21 6.39
N LYS A 91 -7.22 10.06 6.89
CA LYS A 91 -6.62 8.76 6.57
C LYS A 91 -6.94 8.33 5.14
N ALA A 92 -8.15 8.61 4.67
CA ALA A 92 -8.52 8.38 3.29
C ALA A 92 -7.66 9.22 2.34
N LEU A 93 -7.45 10.51 2.64
CA LEU A 93 -6.65 11.41 1.81
C LEU A 93 -5.15 11.04 1.73
N THR A 94 -4.57 10.54 2.83
CA THR A 94 -3.18 10.04 2.81
C THR A 94 -3.05 8.78 1.95
N LEU A 95 -4.01 7.85 2.06
CA LEU A 95 -4.01 6.62 1.29
C LEU A 95 -4.38 6.85 -0.19
N MET A 96 -5.12 7.92 -0.50
CA MET A 96 -5.63 8.20 -1.85
C MET A 96 -4.50 8.22 -2.89
N ARG A 97 -3.36 8.81 -2.57
CA ARG A 97 -2.22 8.92 -3.49
C ARG A 97 -1.67 7.55 -3.91
N THR A 98 -1.62 6.59 -2.99
CA THR A 98 -1.09 5.25 -3.27
C THR A 98 -2.14 4.38 -3.96
N VAL A 99 -3.42 4.52 -3.58
CA VAL A 99 -4.49 3.62 -4.03
C VAL A 99 -5.21 4.08 -5.30
N ARG A 100 -4.94 5.28 -5.82
CA ARG A 100 -5.63 5.85 -6.99
C ARG A 100 -5.63 4.96 -8.24
N HIS A 101 -4.60 4.14 -8.41
CA HIS A 101 -4.52 3.21 -9.55
C HIS A 101 -5.37 1.94 -9.36
N LEU A 102 -5.84 1.66 -8.14
CA LEU A 102 -6.63 0.47 -7.79
C LEU A 102 -8.11 0.78 -7.60
N VAL A 103 -8.46 2.05 -7.40
CA VAL A 103 -9.78 2.50 -6.98
C VAL A 103 -10.33 3.49 -8.00
N GLU A 104 -11.61 3.33 -8.35
CA GLU A 104 -12.35 4.17 -9.28
C GLU A 104 -13.55 4.80 -8.56
N PHE A 105 -13.86 6.06 -8.89
CA PHE A 105 -15.03 6.73 -8.36
C PHE A 105 -16.24 6.48 -9.25
N ASP A 106 -17.26 5.86 -8.71
CA ASP A 106 -18.52 5.64 -9.41
C ASP A 106 -19.45 6.83 -9.14
N GLN A 107 -19.59 7.71 -10.14
CA GLN A 107 -20.44 8.90 -10.06
C GLN A 107 -21.92 8.54 -9.79
N SER A 108 -22.40 7.38 -10.27
CA SER A 108 -23.80 6.97 -10.11
C SER A 108 -24.14 6.60 -8.68
N SER A 109 -23.23 5.90 -7.99
CA SER A 109 -23.42 5.46 -6.62
C SER A 109 -22.76 6.39 -5.59
N ARG A 110 -22.06 7.44 -6.04
CA ARG A 110 -21.26 8.39 -5.23
C ARG A 110 -20.34 7.68 -4.24
N LYS A 111 -19.70 6.60 -4.70
CA LYS A 111 -18.84 5.73 -3.88
C LYS A 111 -17.57 5.36 -4.63
N PHE A 112 -16.51 5.19 -3.86
CA PHE A 112 -15.28 4.58 -4.36
C PHE A 112 -15.43 3.07 -4.41
N LYS A 113 -15.09 2.48 -5.55
CA LYS A 113 -15.06 1.03 -5.77
C LYS A 113 -13.68 0.63 -6.23
N PHE A 114 -13.30 -0.62 -5.97
CA PHE A 114 -12.15 -1.19 -6.64
C PHE A 114 -12.40 -1.21 -8.15
N THR A 115 -11.36 -0.94 -8.93
CA THR A 115 -11.34 -1.17 -10.37
C THR A 115 -11.79 -2.61 -10.68
N GLN A 116 -12.37 -2.83 -11.85
CA GLN A 116 -12.94 -4.14 -12.22
C GLN A 116 -11.97 -5.32 -12.02
N SER A 117 -10.66 -5.10 -12.22
CA SER A 117 -9.61 -6.11 -12.00
C SER A 117 -9.44 -6.55 -10.53
N PHE A 118 -10.00 -5.81 -9.57
CA PHE A 118 -9.93 -6.07 -8.13
C PHE A 118 -11.32 -6.04 -7.45
N ALA A 119 -12.40 -6.09 -8.22
CA ALA A 119 -13.76 -5.91 -7.72
C ALA A 119 -14.15 -6.94 -6.65
N THR A 120 -13.72 -8.19 -6.80
CA THR A 120 -14.06 -9.27 -5.84
C THR A 120 -12.96 -9.52 -4.81
N SER A 121 -13.37 -9.92 -3.60
CA SER A 121 -12.44 -10.35 -2.55
C SER A 121 -11.58 -11.53 -3.00
N GLN A 122 -12.15 -12.45 -3.78
CA GLN A 122 -11.45 -13.60 -4.32
C GLN A 122 -10.36 -13.20 -5.34
N GLN A 123 -10.62 -12.24 -6.23
CA GLN A 123 -9.61 -11.72 -7.16
C GLN A 123 -8.46 -11.01 -6.43
N ARG A 124 -8.78 -10.19 -5.42
CA ARG A 124 -7.78 -9.52 -4.57
C ARG A 124 -6.91 -10.53 -3.83
N SER A 125 -7.53 -11.53 -3.22
CA SER A 125 -6.83 -12.63 -2.55
C SER A 125 -5.93 -13.37 -3.55
N ARG A 126 -6.44 -13.79 -4.70
CA ARG A 126 -5.67 -14.51 -5.71
C ARG A 126 -4.45 -13.74 -6.20
N ARG A 127 -4.57 -12.42 -6.45
CA ARG A 127 -3.43 -11.59 -6.84
C ARG A 127 -2.43 -11.40 -5.70
N ARG A 128 -2.89 -11.29 -4.46
CA ARG A 128 -2.02 -11.21 -3.28
C ARG A 128 -1.22 -12.50 -3.07
N TRP A 129 -1.89 -13.64 -3.19
CA TRP A 129 -1.25 -14.96 -3.14
C TRP A 129 -0.29 -15.14 -4.32
N GLY A 130 -0.69 -14.77 -5.54
CA GLY A 130 0.19 -14.79 -6.71
C GLY A 130 1.43 -13.93 -6.52
N GLY A 131 1.29 -12.72 -5.96
CA GLY A 131 2.41 -11.86 -5.61
C GLY A 131 3.31 -12.47 -4.53
N PHE A 132 2.73 -13.11 -3.51
CA PHE A 132 3.50 -13.82 -2.49
C PHE A 132 4.28 -15.01 -3.06
N PHE A 133 3.66 -15.82 -3.91
CA PHE A 133 4.34 -16.93 -4.59
C PHE A 133 5.42 -16.42 -5.54
N ALA A 134 5.14 -15.38 -6.33
CA ALA A 134 6.13 -14.76 -7.18
C ALA A 134 7.31 -14.22 -6.36
N TYR A 135 7.03 -13.56 -5.22
CA TYR A 135 8.04 -13.13 -4.26
C TYR A 135 8.85 -14.32 -3.74
N ALA A 136 8.22 -15.37 -3.22
CA ALA A 136 8.90 -16.53 -2.67
C ALA A 136 9.78 -17.24 -3.71
N MET A 137 9.25 -17.45 -4.93
CA MET A 137 9.99 -18.05 -6.04
C MET A 137 11.14 -17.16 -6.50
N SER A 138 10.95 -15.83 -6.52
CA SER A 138 12.01 -14.89 -6.90
C SER A 138 13.13 -14.79 -5.86
N VAL A 139 12.81 -14.84 -4.57
CA VAL A 139 13.81 -14.89 -3.49
C VAL A 139 14.57 -16.21 -3.54
N TYR A 140 13.87 -17.32 -3.75
CA TYR A 140 14.49 -18.64 -3.95
C TYR A 140 15.41 -18.65 -5.19
N ALA A 141 14.95 -18.10 -6.31
CA ALA A 141 15.73 -17.96 -7.53
C ALA A 141 16.90 -16.97 -7.38
N ALA A 142 16.80 -15.99 -6.49
CA ALA A 142 17.90 -15.08 -6.17
C ALA A 142 18.98 -15.74 -5.29
N LEU A 143 18.59 -16.72 -4.46
CA LEU A 143 19.51 -17.48 -3.60
C LEU A 143 20.20 -18.64 -4.33
N GLY A 144 19.55 -19.23 -5.34
CA GLY A 144 20.13 -20.31 -6.15
C GLY A 144 21.53 -19.98 -6.71
N PRO A 145 21.74 -18.79 -7.28
CA PRO A 145 23.05 -18.32 -7.74
C PRO A 145 24.16 -18.31 -6.68
N TRP A 146 23.81 -18.07 -5.42
CA TRP A 146 24.79 -18.09 -4.33
C TRP A 146 25.35 -19.50 -4.08
N TYR A 147 24.48 -20.52 -4.20
CA TYR A 147 24.87 -21.92 -4.05
C TYR A 147 25.88 -22.38 -5.12
N PHE A 148 25.76 -21.86 -6.35
CA PHE A 148 26.71 -22.17 -7.42
C PHE A 148 28.02 -21.37 -7.34
N ALA A 149 28.00 -20.19 -6.72
CA ALA A 149 29.20 -19.38 -6.55
C ALA A 149 30.23 -20.02 -5.58
N GLU A 150 29.77 -20.87 -4.65
CA GLU A 150 30.64 -21.56 -3.68
C GLU A 150 31.35 -22.80 -4.26
N GLN A 151 30.99 -23.25 -5.47
CA GLN A 151 31.64 -24.38 -6.13
C GLN A 151 32.86 -23.92 -6.96
N PRO A 152 34.08 -24.42 -6.70
CA PRO A 152 35.23 -24.15 -7.56
C PRO A 152 35.28 -25.09 -8.78
N PRO A 153 35.82 -24.66 -9.95
CA PRO A 153 36.08 -23.29 -10.41
C PRO A 153 35.02 -22.83 -11.42
N VAL A 154 34.18 -21.86 -11.02
CA VAL A 154 33.17 -21.25 -11.91
C VAL A 154 33.79 -20.04 -12.63
N PRO A 155 33.67 -19.93 -13.97
CA PRO A 155 34.18 -18.79 -14.72
C PRO A 155 33.40 -17.50 -14.41
N TRP A 156 34.08 -16.35 -14.45
CA TRP A 156 33.51 -15.04 -14.15
C TRP A 156 32.28 -14.66 -14.98
N THR A 157 32.17 -15.16 -16.21
CA THR A 157 30.99 -14.97 -17.07
C THR A 157 29.72 -15.55 -16.44
N VAL A 158 29.84 -16.71 -15.79
CA VAL A 158 28.74 -17.36 -15.08
C VAL A 158 28.37 -16.55 -13.84
N VAL A 159 29.35 -16.04 -13.08
CA VAL A 159 29.10 -15.16 -11.94
C VAL A 159 28.33 -13.90 -12.34
N PHE A 160 28.67 -13.28 -13.47
CA PHE A 160 27.97 -12.10 -13.96
C PHE A 160 26.54 -12.40 -14.45
N ALA A 161 26.35 -13.48 -15.20
CA ALA A 161 25.02 -13.93 -15.63
C ALA A 161 24.11 -14.25 -14.43
N LEU A 162 24.68 -14.88 -13.40
CA LEU A 162 24.04 -15.18 -12.13
C LEU A 162 23.64 -13.90 -11.39
N ALA A 163 24.53 -12.90 -11.28
CA ALA A 163 24.25 -11.61 -10.65
C ALA A 163 23.16 -10.79 -11.38
N LEU A 164 23.12 -10.87 -12.72
CA LEU A 164 22.07 -10.22 -13.50
C LEU A 164 20.71 -10.89 -13.25
N SER A 165 20.69 -12.23 -13.19
CA SER A 165 19.49 -13.01 -12.87
C SER A 165 18.98 -12.70 -11.46
N THR A 166 19.85 -12.64 -10.45
CA THR A 166 19.44 -12.28 -9.08
C THR A 166 18.84 -10.88 -9.01
N ALA A 167 19.46 -9.89 -9.65
CA ALA A 167 18.95 -8.52 -9.69
C ALA A 167 17.56 -8.43 -10.35
N PHE A 168 17.35 -9.17 -11.45
CA PHE A 168 16.06 -9.24 -12.14
C PHE A 168 14.97 -9.85 -11.25
N PHE A 169 15.25 -10.98 -10.59
CA PHE A 169 14.30 -11.59 -9.66
C PHE A 169 14.04 -10.73 -8.44
N LEU A 170 15.03 -10.00 -7.92
CA LEU A 170 14.83 -9.06 -6.83
C LEU A 170 13.89 -7.91 -7.21
N ALA A 171 13.97 -7.43 -8.45
CA ALA A 171 13.05 -6.41 -8.97
C ALA A 171 11.61 -6.93 -9.05
N ILE A 172 11.41 -8.18 -9.49
CA ILE A 172 10.10 -8.84 -9.49
C ILE A 172 9.57 -9.00 -8.06
N ALA A 173 10.42 -9.43 -7.13
CA ALA A 173 10.09 -9.57 -5.72
C ALA A 173 9.58 -8.24 -5.15
N TRP A 174 10.28 -7.16 -5.46
CA TRP A 174 9.94 -5.83 -4.98
C TRP A 174 8.61 -5.32 -5.56
N ALA A 175 8.40 -5.49 -6.87
CA ALA A 175 7.13 -5.13 -7.52
C ALA A 175 5.94 -5.94 -6.99
N ALA A 176 6.14 -7.24 -6.73
CA ALA A 176 5.11 -8.10 -6.15
C ALA A 176 4.73 -7.68 -4.72
N LEU A 177 5.72 -7.24 -3.94
CA LEU A 177 5.51 -6.72 -2.59
C LEU A 177 4.73 -5.40 -2.61
N ASP A 178 5.11 -4.47 -3.51
CA ASP A 178 4.48 -3.16 -3.65
C ASP A 178 2.99 -3.28 -3.99
N LEU A 179 2.66 -4.14 -4.96
CA LEU A 179 1.28 -4.45 -5.33
C LEU A 179 0.47 -5.03 -4.15
N ALA A 180 1.07 -5.93 -3.37
CA ALA A 180 0.41 -6.51 -2.21
C ALA A 180 0.16 -5.47 -1.10
N THR A 181 1.09 -4.52 -0.91
CA THR A 181 0.91 -3.42 0.03
C THR A 181 -0.15 -2.43 -0.43
N ASP A 182 -0.21 -2.14 -1.73
CA ASP A 182 -1.18 -1.22 -2.31
C ASP A 182 -2.61 -1.76 -2.25
N ILE A 183 -2.81 -3.07 -2.50
CA ILE A 183 -4.12 -3.71 -2.32
C ILE A 183 -4.59 -3.56 -0.86
N ARG A 184 -3.69 -3.77 0.11
CA ARG A 184 -4.02 -3.62 1.54
C ARG A 184 -4.28 -2.16 1.92
N ALA A 185 -3.57 -1.22 1.31
CA ALA A 185 -3.81 0.21 1.47
C ALA A 185 -5.19 0.60 0.90
N ALA A 186 -5.57 0.05 -0.24
CA ALA A 186 -6.86 0.30 -0.89
C ALA A 186 -8.03 -0.26 -0.09
N GLU A 187 -7.87 -1.43 0.55
CA GLU A 187 -8.86 -1.95 1.49
C GLU A 187 -9.06 -1.03 2.69
N ARG A 188 -7.97 -0.49 3.24
CA ARG A 188 -8.03 0.48 4.34
C ARG A 188 -8.66 1.80 3.91
N PHE A 189 -8.45 2.21 2.66
CA PHE A 189 -9.05 3.41 2.08
C PHE A 189 -10.57 3.25 1.96
N ILE A 190 -11.05 2.15 1.36
CA ILE A 190 -12.49 1.91 1.23
C ILE A 190 -13.14 1.81 2.60
N ALA A 191 -12.53 1.08 3.55
CA ALA A 191 -13.03 1.01 4.92
C ALA A 191 -13.01 2.36 5.66
N ALA A 192 -12.14 3.30 5.26
CA ALA A 192 -12.08 4.64 5.84
C ALA A 192 -13.16 5.58 5.28
N ILE A 193 -13.67 5.29 4.08
CA ILE A 193 -14.69 6.10 3.38
C ILE A 193 -16.09 5.54 3.57
N GLU A 194 -16.24 4.26 3.90
CA GLU A 194 -17.56 3.66 4.10
C GLU A 194 -18.32 4.38 5.24
N PRO A 195 -19.50 4.98 4.96
CA PRO A 195 -20.25 5.75 5.94
C PRO A 195 -20.87 4.85 7.02
N PHE A 196 -21.13 5.40 8.20
CA PHE A 196 -21.67 4.69 9.38
C PHE A 196 -23.02 3.98 9.14
N SER A 197 -23.74 4.27 8.06
CA SER A 197 -25.10 3.77 7.80
C SER A 197 -25.18 2.25 7.59
N ASN A 198 -24.12 1.59 7.12
CA ASN A 198 -24.14 0.13 6.91
C ASN A 198 -24.07 -0.67 8.23
N ILE A 199 -23.68 -0.03 9.34
CA ILE A 199 -23.73 -0.63 10.68
C ILE A 199 -25.16 -0.57 11.24
N ARG A 200 -25.95 0.45 10.88
CA ARG A 200 -27.37 0.52 11.29
C ARG A 200 -28.21 -0.56 10.62
N THR A 201 -27.96 -0.91 9.37
CA THR A 201 -28.67 -2.05 8.74
C THR A 201 -28.34 -3.39 9.38
N ALA A 202 -27.12 -3.59 9.90
CA ALA A 202 -26.78 -4.80 10.64
C ALA A 202 -27.39 -4.81 12.06
N ILE A 203 -27.45 -3.65 12.72
CA ILE A 203 -28.07 -3.51 14.06
C ILE A 203 -29.60 -3.54 13.97
N ASP A 204 -30.22 -2.99 12.92
CA ASP A 204 -31.67 -3.02 12.71
C ASP A 204 -32.15 -4.42 12.31
N VAL A 205 -31.33 -5.19 11.59
CA VAL A 205 -31.60 -6.62 11.32
C VAL A 205 -31.47 -7.48 12.59
N ILE A 206 -30.57 -7.12 13.53
CA ILE A 206 -30.44 -7.79 14.83
C ILE A 206 -31.52 -7.31 15.83
N ALA A 207 -31.96 -6.05 15.73
CA ALA A 207 -33.01 -5.47 16.58
C ALA A 207 -34.42 -5.88 16.15
N GLN A 208 -34.62 -6.28 14.88
CA GLN A 208 -35.87 -6.87 14.40
C GLN A 208 -35.97 -8.38 14.65
N SER A 209 -34.88 -9.07 15.02
CA SER A 209 -34.90 -10.48 15.45
C SER A 209 -34.98 -10.64 16.97
N GLY A 210 -35.83 -9.85 17.64
CA GLY A 210 -36.24 -10.07 19.02
C GLY A 210 -37.34 -11.15 19.10
N PRO A 211 -37.38 -11.99 20.15
CA PRO A 211 -38.19 -13.21 20.17
C PRO A 211 -39.66 -12.90 20.49
N SER A 212 -40.54 -12.96 19.49
CA SER A 212 -41.98 -13.13 19.73
C SER A 212 -42.28 -14.62 19.91
N THR A 213 -41.96 -15.15 21.09
CA THR A 213 -42.48 -16.46 21.53
C THR A 213 -43.19 -16.27 22.85
N THR A 214 -44.44 -15.79 22.79
CA THR A 214 -45.41 -15.96 23.87
C THR A 214 -45.69 -17.46 23.99
N VAL A 215 -45.02 -18.11 24.94
CA VAL A 215 -45.32 -19.48 25.35
C VAL A 215 -46.64 -19.45 26.11
N ASN A 216 -47.70 -19.91 25.43
CA ASN A 216 -49.03 -20.11 26.00
C ASN A 216 -49.00 -21.42 26.79
N ILE A 217 -48.88 -21.34 28.13
CA ILE A 217 -48.98 -22.51 29.01
C ILE A 217 -50.46 -22.71 29.35
N SER A 218 -51.13 -23.58 28.61
CA SER A 218 -52.41 -24.13 29.00
C SER A 218 -52.20 -25.21 30.07
N ILE A 219 -52.61 -24.92 31.30
CA ILE A 219 -52.76 -25.89 32.38
C ILE A 219 -54.07 -26.64 32.10
N VAL A 220 -53.99 -27.94 31.79
CA VAL A 220 -55.12 -28.88 31.82
C VAL A 220 -55.02 -29.65 33.14
N ARG A 221 -56.14 -29.67 33.86
CA ARG A 221 -56.37 -30.37 35.13
C ARG A 221 -56.07 -31.86 35.06
#